data_AF-A0A519UGX7-F1
#
_entry.id   AF-A0A519UGX7-F1
#
_cell.length_a   1.000
_cell.length_b   1.000
_cell.length_c   1.000
_cell.angle_alpha   90.00
_cell.angle_beta   90.00
_cell.angle_gamma   90.00
#
_symmetry.space_group_name_H-M   'P 1'
#
loop_
_entity.id
_entity.type
_entity.pdbx_description
1 polymer ?
#
loop_
_entity_poly.entity_id
_entity_poly.type
_entity_poly.pdbx_seq_one_letter_code
_entity_poly.pdbx_strand_id
1 'polypeptide(L)'
;MPKRVLFTPDALQEEYGQQLLARATALNLDIELLKSNRLTGLRGEDERATYRTAKTTLAVVNAPAGALRLQPTPPSADFQLNLAEGCPAHCQYCYLAGSLSGPPVVRAFANLPKLLANTQVYERADRPVSFEASCYTDVLGIEHLTGALGEAVRYFAGREGA
;
A
#
# COMPACT_ATOMS: atom_id res chain seq x y z
N MET A 1 2.24 5.07 -14.56
CA MET A 1 0.81 5.25 -14.24
C MET A 1 0.06 3.95 -14.41
N PRO A 2 -0.85 3.58 -13.49
CA PRO A 2 -1.77 2.46 -13.69
C PRO A 2 -2.75 2.78 -14.84
N LYS A 3 -3.25 1.73 -15.49
CA LYS A 3 -4.30 1.85 -16.52
C LYS A 3 -5.69 1.97 -15.91
N ARG A 4 -5.88 1.43 -14.70
CA ARG A 4 -7.13 1.51 -13.94
C ARG A 4 -6.86 1.55 -12.44
N VAL A 5 -7.75 2.20 -11.71
CA VAL A 5 -7.73 2.30 -10.25
C VAL A 5 -9.03 1.77 -9.68
N LEU A 6 -8.93 0.81 -8.76
CA LEU A 6 -10.09 0.21 -8.10
C LEU A 6 -10.23 0.81 -6.70
N PHE A 7 -11.44 1.10 -6.27
CA PHE A 7 -11.72 1.48 -4.88
C PHE A 7 -12.70 0.50 -4.26
N THR A 8 -12.36 -0.06 -3.10
CA THR A 8 -13.32 -0.82 -2.30
C THR A 8 -14.25 0.12 -1.51
N PRO A 9 -15.51 -0.28 -1.26
CA PRO A 9 -16.45 0.53 -0.49
C PRO A 9 -15.95 0.99 0.88
N ASP A 10 -15.19 0.16 1.59
CA ASP A 10 -14.63 0.48 2.91
C ASP A 10 -13.49 1.50 2.84
N ALA A 11 -12.63 1.41 1.82
CA ALA A 11 -11.58 2.39 1.59
C ALA A 11 -12.16 3.80 1.36
N LEU A 12 -13.33 3.89 0.71
CA LEU A 12 -14.04 5.16 0.54
C LEU A 12 -14.63 5.72 1.84
N GLN A 13 -14.73 4.93 2.92
CA GLN A 13 -15.15 5.45 4.22
C GLN A 13 -13.99 6.14 4.97
N GLU A 14 -12.75 5.89 4.55
CA GLU A 14 -11.57 6.52 5.14
C GLU A 14 -11.35 7.91 4.53
N GLU A 15 -11.06 8.91 5.36
CA GLU A 15 -10.74 10.26 4.89
C GLU A 15 -9.55 10.24 3.91
N TYR A 16 -8.52 9.48 4.23
CA TYR A 16 -7.36 9.33 3.36
C TYR A 16 -7.70 8.58 2.06
N GLY A 17 -8.64 7.62 2.09
CA GLY A 17 -9.16 6.99 0.87
C GLY A 17 -9.89 7.98 -0.05
N GLN A 18 -10.62 8.95 0.51
CA GLN A 18 -11.22 10.05 -0.26
C GLN A 18 -10.15 10.97 -0.88
N GLN A 19 -9.04 11.21 -0.17
CA GLN A 19 -7.90 11.95 -0.74
C GLN A 19 -7.26 11.20 -1.92
N LEU A 20 -7.11 9.88 -1.81
CA LEU A 20 -6.63 9.03 -2.91
C LEU A 20 -7.57 9.08 -4.13
N LEU A 21 -8.88 9.07 -3.90
CA LEU A 21 -9.88 9.21 -4.96
C LEU A 21 -9.76 10.58 -5.65
N ALA A 22 -9.63 11.66 -4.87
CA ALA A 22 -9.43 13.00 -5.42
C ALA A 22 -8.14 13.10 -6.26
N ARG A 23 -7.03 12.52 -5.78
CA ARG A 23 -5.76 12.44 -6.52
C ARG A 23 -5.91 11.67 -7.84
N ALA A 24 -6.51 10.49 -7.80
CA ALA A 24 -6.74 9.67 -8.99
C ALA A 24 -7.64 10.39 -10.01
N THR A 25 -8.67 11.09 -9.53
CA THR A 25 -9.60 11.88 -10.36
C THR A 25 -8.88 13.05 -11.03
N ALA A 26 -8.07 13.80 -10.28
CA ALA A 26 -7.28 14.92 -10.81
C ALA A 26 -6.27 14.47 -11.89
N LEU A 27 -5.80 13.22 -11.80
CA LEU A 27 -4.89 12.60 -12.77
C LEU A 27 -5.63 11.98 -13.98
N ASN A 28 -6.95 12.12 -14.07
CA ASN A 28 -7.81 11.56 -15.12
C ASN A 28 -7.61 10.05 -15.31
N LEU A 29 -7.46 9.30 -14.21
CA LEU A 29 -7.34 7.84 -14.24
C LEU A 29 -8.70 7.18 -14.41
N ASP A 30 -8.72 6.02 -15.05
CA ASP A 30 -9.91 5.16 -15.15
C ASP A 30 -10.22 4.58 -13.76
N ILE A 31 -11.29 5.07 -13.12
CA ILE A 31 -11.65 4.74 -11.75
C ILE A 31 -12.88 3.82 -11.75
N GLU A 32 -12.74 2.66 -11.12
CA GLU A 32 -13.82 1.71 -10.89
C GLU A 32 -14.14 1.65 -9.39
N LEU A 33 -15.36 2.04 -9.02
CA LEU A 33 -15.87 1.89 -7.65
C LEU A 33 -16.50 0.49 -7.52
N LEU A 34 -15.89 -0.36 -6.71
CA LEU A 34 -16.35 -1.74 -6.54
C LEU A 34 -17.61 -1.78 -5.66
N LYS A 35 -18.45 -2.81 -5.88
CA LYS A 35 -19.67 -3.04 -5.07
C LYS A 35 -19.39 -3.78 -3.75
N SER A 36 -18.18 -4.33 -3.57
CA SER A 36 -17.78 -5.11 -2.40
C SER A 36 -16.29 -4.96 -2.15
N ASN A 37 -15.80 -5.35 -0.96
CA ASN A 37 -14.38 -5.29 -0.61
C ASN A 37 -13.53 -6.42 -1.24
N ARG A 38 -14.08 -7.12 -2.24
CA ARG A 38 -13.37 -8.18 -2.99
C ARG A 38 -12.88 -7.62 -4.33
N LEU A 39 -11.57 -7.73 -4.58
CA LEU A 39 -10.99 -7.37 -5.87
C LEU A 39 -11.42 -8.38 -6.94
N THR A 40 -12.06 -7.88 -8.00
CA THR A 40 -12.49 -8.65 -9.17
C THR A 40 -11.85 -8.11 -10.46
N GLY A 41 -11.96 -8.85 -11.56
CA GLY A 41 -11.46 -8.40 -12.87
C GLY A 41 -9.93 -8.45 -13.04
N LEU A 42 -9.20 -9.13 -12.14
CA LEU A 42 -7.74 -9.26 -12.23
C LEU A 42 -7.28 -10.45 -13.09
N ARG A 43 -8.11 -11.50 -13.22
CA ARG A 43 -7.77 -12.71 -13.98
C ARG A 43 -8.20 -12.56 -15.43
N GLY A 44 -7.27 -12.86 -16.35
CA GLY A 44 -7.50 -12.90 -17.79
C GLY A 44 -7.59 -14.34 -18.30
N GLU A 45 -7.46 -14.48 -19.63
CA GLU A 45 -7.51 -15.78 -20.34
C GLU A 45 -6.37 -16.72 -19.96
N ASP A 46 -5.18 -16.16 -19.67
CA ASP A 46 -3.99 -16.89 -19.24
C ASP A 46 -3.25 -16.17 -18.09
N GLU A 47 -2.19 -16.79 -17.59
CA GLU A 47 -1.36 -16.22 -16.51
C GLU A 47 -0.65 -14.92 -16.93
N ARG A 48 -0.26 -14.80 -18.21
CA ARG A 48 0.41 -13.61 -18.75
C ARG A 48 -0.55 -12.43 -18.81
N ALA A 49 -1.79 -12.65 -19.22
CA ALA A 49 -2.87 -11.66 -19.21
C ALA A 49 -3.19 -11.25 -17.77
N THR A 50 -3.35 -12.23 -16.87
CA THR A 50 -3.56 -11.97 -15.42
C THR A 50 -2.44 -11.10 -14.84
N TYR A 51 -1.18 -11.44 -15.12
CA TYR A 51 -0.03 -10.68 -14.65
C TYR A 51 -0.01 -9.25 -15.21
N ARG A 52 -0.23 -9.07 -16.51
CA ARG A 52 -0.27 -7.73 -17.16
C ARG A 52 -1.41 -6.87 -16.59
N THR A 53 -2.60 -7.43 -16.44
CA THR A 53 -3.75 -6.73 -15.86
C THR A 53 -3.46 -6.31 -14.42
N ALA A 54 -2.95 -7.23 -13.60
CA ALA A 54 -2.64 -6.96 -12.20
C ALA A 54 -1.55 -5.87 -12.06
N LYS A 55 -0.45 -5.98 -12.81
CA LYS A 55 0.67 -5.00 -12.76
C LYS A 55 0.32 -3.61 -13.29
N THR A 56 -0.75 -3.50 -14.07
CA THR A 56 -1.26 -2.20 -14.55
C THR A 56 -2.49 -1.71 -13.79
N THR A 57 -2.89 -2.39 -12.71
CA THR A 57 -3.99 -2.00 -11.84
C THR A 57 -3.46 -1.52 -10.50
N LEU A 58 -3.96 -0.37 -10.03
CA LEU A 58 -3.84 0.05 -8.63
C LEU A 58 -5.16 -0.24 -7.92
N ALA A 59 -5.13 -0.86 -6.74
CA ALA A 59 -6.29 -1.08 -5.91
C ALA A 59 -6.14 -0.30 -4.61
N VAL A 60 -7.07 0.61 -4.33
CA VAL A 60 -7.17 1.32 -3.06
C VAL A 60 -8.11 0.53 -2.15
N VAL A 61 -7.54 0.00 -1.07
CA VAL A 61 -8.19 -0.93 -0.13
C VAL A 61 -7.84 -0.55 1.30
N ASN A 62 -8.56 -1.09 2.29
CA ASN A 62 -8.06 -1.07 3.66
C ASN A 62 -7.05 -2.20 3.88
N ALA A 63 -5.95 -1.89 4.57
CA ALA A 63 -5.01 -2.90 5.03
C ALA A 63 -5.73 -3.92 5.92
N PRO A 64 -5.48 -5.24 5.77
CA PRO A 64 -6.10 -6.26 6.60
C PRO A 64 -5.69 -6.09 8.06
N ALA A 65 -6.50 -6.59 9.01
CA ALA A 65 -6.18 -6.51 10.44
C ALA A 65 -4.79 -7.09 10.79
N GLY A 66 -4.34 -8.12 10.06
CA GLY A 66 -2.99 -8.69 10.21
C GLY A 66 -1.86 -7.71 9.91
N ALA A 67 -2.07 -6.67 9.09
CA ALA A 67 -1.07 -5.65 8.80
C ALA A 67 -0.74 -4.76 10.02
N LEU A 68 -1.61 -4.72 11.04
CA LEU A 68 -1.33 -4.02 12.31
C LEU A 68 -0.39 -4.82 13.22
N ARG A 69 -0.16 -6.11 12.92
CA ARG A 69 0.86 -6.92 13.60
C ARG A 69 2.18 -6.79 12.85
N LEU A 70 2.95 -5.75 13.16
CA LEU A 70 4.22 -5.46 12.49
C LEU A 70 5.21 -6.60 12.72
N GLN A 71 5.86 -7.04 11.64
CA GLN A 71 6.87 -8.10 11.70
C GLN A 71 8.28 -7.48 11.83
N PRO A 72 9.21 -8.12 12.54
CA PRO A 72 10.61 -7.68 12.57
C PRO A 72 11.25 -7.69 11.18
N THR A 73 12.13 -6.72 10.88
CA THR A 73 12.80 -6.62 9.56
C THR A 73 14.31 -6.31 9.62
N PRO A 74 15.08 -7.06 10.44
CA PRO A 74 16.53 -6.88 10.45
C PRO A 74 17.15 -7.34 9.11
N PRO A 75 18.24 -6.71 8.65
CA PRO A 75 18.98 -5.64 9.31
C PRO A 75 18.47 -4.22 8.98
N SER A 76 17.41 -4.08 8.16
CA SER A 76 16.98 -2.76 7.66
C SER A 76 16.41 -1.88 8.76
N ALA A 77 15.46 -2.43 9.53
CA ALA A 77 14.77 -1.71 10.59
C ALA A 77 14.27 -2.68 11.68
N ASP A 78 13.76 -2.13 12.78
CA ASP A 78 13.16 -2.93 13.84
C ASP A 78 11.88 -3.61 13.36
N PHE A 79 11.02 -2.90 12.62
CA PHE A 79 9.73 -3.40 12.15
C PHE A 79 9.41 -3.00 10.70
N GLN A 80 8.64 -3.83 9.99
CA GLN A 80 8.04 -3.46 8.70
C GLN A 80 6.75 -2.65 8.92
N LEU A 81 6.59 -1.55 8.19
CA LEU A 81 5.38 -0.71 8.13
C LEU A 81 4.91 -0.62 6.68
N ASN A 82 4.15 -1.62 6.23
CA ASN A 82 3.70 -1.65 4.84
C ASN A 82 2.62 -0.58 4.61
N LEU A 83 2.97 0.49 3.87
CA LEU A 83 2.03 1.54 3.44
C LEU A 83 1.20 1.13 2.21
N ALA A 84 1.73 0.15 1.47
CA ALA A 84 1.14 -0.49 0.31
C ALA A 84 1.72 -1.90 0.15
N GLU A 85 1.16 -2.68 -0.78
CA GLU A 85 1.61 -4.03 -1.12
C GLU A 85 1.64 -4.22 -2.65
N GLY A 86 2.63 -4.92 -3.17
CA GLY A 86 2.85 -5.08 -4.60
C GLY A 86 3.56 -3.87 -5.21
N CYS A 87 4.12 -4.06 -6.41
CA CYS A 87 4.90 -3.04 -7.11
C CYS A 87 4.54 -3.05 -8.60
N PRO A 88 4.42 -1.89 -9.27
CA PRO A 88 4.14 -1.83 -10.70
C PRO A 88 5.31 -2.31 -11.58
N ALA A 89 6.52 -2.44 -11.02
CA ALA A 89 7.71 -2.85 -11.76
C ALA A 89 7.72 -4.36 -12.10
N HIS A 90 8.59 -4.70 -13.07
CA HIS A 90 8.71 -6.02 -13.68
C HIS A 90 10.10 -6.65 -13.48
N CYS A 91 10.76 -6.37 -12.35
CA CYS A 91 12.08 -6.92 -12.07
C CYS A 91 12.03 -8.46 -12.10
N GLN A 92 12.83 -9.08 -12.98
CA GLN A 92 12.86 -10.53 -13.16
C GLN A 92 13.30 -11.28 -11.89
N TYR A 93 14.03 -10.60 -11.01
CA TYR A 93 14.56 -11.10 -9.75
C TYR A 93 13.75 -10.63 -8.52
N CYS A 94 12.54 -10.12 -8.70
CA CYS A 94 11.74 -9.61 -7.59
C CYS A 94 11.34 -10.73 -6.61
N TYR A 95 11.80 -10.67 -5.36
CA TYR A 95 11.46 -11.66 -4.34
C TYR A 95 9.97 -11.68 -4.01
N LEU A 96 9.26 -10.56 -4.19
CA LEU A 96 7.81 -10.48 -3.96
C LEU A 96 7.01 -11.45 -4.84
N ALA A 97 7.57 -11.90 -5.97
CA ALA A 97 6.96 -12.94 -6.79
C ALA A 97 6.77 -14.27 -6.05
N GLY A 98 7.63 -14.58 -5.08
CA GLY A 98 7.49 -15.75 -4.20
C GLY A 98 6.80 -15.45 -2.86
N SER A 99 6.76 -14.18 -2.44
CA SER A 99 6.22 -13.79 -1.12
C SER A 99 4.73 -13.40 -1.15
N LEU A 100 4.22 -12.92 -2.28
CA LEU A 100 2.83 -12.50 -2.44
C LEU A 100 2.01 -13.58 -3.16
N SER A 101 0.80 -13.84 -2.67
CA SER A 101 -0.10 -14.83 -3.27
C SER A 101 -1.13 -14.18 -4.21
N GLY A 102 -1.55 -14.94 -5.23
CA GLY A 102 -2.55 -14.51 -6.19
C GLY A 102 -2.03 -13.51 -7.25
N PRO A 103 -2.94 -12.83 -7.98
CA PRO A 103 -2.53 -11.84 -8.97
C PRO A 103 -1.72 -10.70 -8.33
N PRO A 104 -0.56 -10.31 -8.88
CA PRO A 104 0.36 -9.35 -8.26
C PRO A 104 -0.08 -7.90 -8.51
N VAL A 105 -1.29 -7.57 -8.05
CA VAL A 105 -1.88 -6.23 -8.11
C VAL A 105 -1.24 -5.32 -7.07
N VAL A 106 -1.06 -4.05 -7.40
CA VAL A 106 -0.59 -3.05 -6.45
C VAL A 106 -1.77 -2.63 -5.56
N ARG A 107 -1.61 -2.70 -4.24
CA ARG A 107 -2.60 -2.32 -3.24
C ARG A 107 -2.09 -1.12 -2.45
N ALA A 108 -2.78 0.01 -2.50
CA ALA A 108 -2.53 1.15 -1.64
C ALA A 108 -3.53 1.16 -0.48
N PHE A 109 -3.07 1.49 0.73
CA PHE A 109 -3.90 1.40 1.92
C PHE A 109 -4.57 2.74 2.26
N ALA A 110 -5.91 2.72 2.30
CA ALA A 110 -6.73 3.90 2.60
C ALA A 110 -6.81 4.21 4.10
N ASN A 111 -6.60 3.23 4.96
CA ASN A 111 -6.55 3.39 6.42
C ASN A 111 -5.14 3.77 6.93
N LEU A 112 -4.41 4.59 6.18
CA LEU A 112 -3.05 5.04 6.52
C LEU A 112 -2.94 5.65 7.94
N PRO A 113 -3.82 6.56 8.39
CA PRO A 113 -3.72 7.13 9.73
C PRO A 113 -3.75 6.07 10.83
N LYS A 114 -4.52 4.98 10.64
CA LYS A 114 -4.57 3.85 11.57
C LYS A 114 -3.27 3.06 11.60
N LEU A 115 -2.66 2.82 10.43
CA LEU A 115 -1.37 2.14 10.33
C LEU A 115 -0.26 2.94 11.02
N LEU A 116 -0.23 4.26 10.82
CA LEU A 116 0.73 5.16 11.46
C LEU A 116 0.51 5.23 12.97
N ALA A 117 -0.73 5.40 13.44
CA ALA A 117 -1.01 5.41 14.88
C ALA A 117 -0.59 4.12 15.59
N ASN A 118 -0.69 2.98 14.91
CA ASN A 118 -0.33 1.67 15.45
C ASN A 118 1.19 1.51 15.71
N THR A 119 2.07 2.33 15.11
CA THR A 119 3.52 2.24 15.36
C THR A 119 3.88 2.55 16.81
N GLN A 120 3.07 3.35 17.49
CA GLN A 120 3.22 3.69 18.91
C GLN A 120 3.25 2.46 19.83
N VAL A 121 2.56 1.39 19.45
CA VAL A 121 2.52 0.14 20.22
C VAL A 121 3.89 -0.57 20.23
N TYR A 122 4.74 -0.28 19.25
CA TYR A 122 6.04 -0.92 19.04
C TYR A 122 7.23 -0.07 19.49
N GLU A 123 6.99 1.22 19.73
CA GLU A 123 8.00 2.15 20.21
C GLU A 123 8.43 1.83 21.64
N ARG A 124 9.63 2.28 22.00
CA ARG A 124 10.21 2.04 23.32
C ARG A 124 10.79 3.32 23.89
N ALA A 125 10.69 3.49 25.21
CA ALA A 125 11.20 4.68 25.89
C ALA A 125 12.73 4.67 26.04
N ASP A 126 13.37 3.51 25.96
CA ASP A 126 14.81 3.34 26.20
C ASP A 126 15.67 3.48 24.94
N ARG A 127 15.07 3.40 23.74
CA ARG A 127 15.78 3.55 22.46
C ARG A 127 14.84 3.92 21.31
N PRO A 128 15.36 4.56 20.24
CA PRO A 128 14.63 4.72 18.99
C PRO A 128 14.24 3.37 18.38
N VAL A 129 13.09 3.36 17.70
CA VAL A 129 12.54 2.22 16.97
C VAL A 129 12.35 2.62 15.51
N SER A 130 12.97 1.87 14.62
CA SER A 130 12.96 2.13 13.18
C SER A 130 11.88 1.32 12.44
N PHE A 131 11.30 1.92 11.40
CA PHE A 131 10.25 1.30 10.59
C PHE A 131 10.62 1.31 9.10
N GLU A 132 10.59 0.15 8.45
CA GLU A 132 10.81 0.01 7.01
C GLU A 132 9.47 0.09 6.26
N ALA A 133 9.32 1.12 5.42
CA ALA A 133 8.06 1.40 4.72
C ALA A 133 7.90 0.65 3.38
N SER A 134 8.97 0.04 2.87
CA SER A 134 9.06 -0.48 1.49
C SER A 134 9.23 -2.00 1.37
N CYS A 135 9.08 -2.77 2.46
CA CYS A 135 9.28 -4.23 2.47
C CYS A 135 8.42 -4.99 1.44
N TYR A 136 7.23 -4.52 1.12
CA TYR A 136 6.32 -5.22 0.22
C TYR A 136 5.85 -4.38 -0.97
N THR A 137 6.48 -3.22 -1.19
CA THR A 137 6.11 -2.30 -2.26
C THR A 137 7.23 -1.31 -2.52
N ASP A 138 7.32 -0.81 -3.76
CA ASP A 138 8.11 0.39 -4.02
C ASP A 138 7.22 1.61 -3.73
N VAL A 139 7.26 2.10 -2.47
CA VAL A 139 6.44 3.23 -2.03
C VAL A 139 6.74 4.50 -2.83
N LEU A 140 8.00 4.73 -3.20
CA LEU A 140 8.41 5.89 -4.00
C LEU A 140 7.84 5.79 -5.43
N GLY A 141 7.87 4.59 -6.01
CA GLY A 141 7.32 4.30 -7.32
C GLY A 141 5.82 4.60 -7.46
N ILE A 142 5.07 4.64 -6.36
CA ILE A 142 3.63 4.95 -6.33
C ILE A 142 3.28 6.24 -5.58
N GLU A 143 4.26 6.97 -5.05
CA GLU A 143 4.04 8.12 -4.18
C GLU A 143 3.25 9.26 -4.85
N HIS A 144 3.46 9.47 -6.14
CA HIS A 144 2.70 10.44 -6.94
C HIS A 144 1.18 10.14 -7.01
N LEU A 145 0.78 8.90 -6.69
CA LEU A 145 -0.62 8.47 -6.60
C LEU A 145 -1.08 8.47 -5.15
N THR A 146 -0.21 8.03 -4.24
CA THR A 146 -0.60 7.74 -2.87
C THR A 146 -0.36 8.90 -1.93
N GLY A 147 0.78 9.61 -1.99
CA GLY A 147 1.20 10.58 -0.97
C GLY A 147 1.54 9.95 0.38
N ALA A 148 1.61 8.61 0.46
CA ALA A 148 1.65 7.88 1.72
C ALA A 148 2.98 8.02 2.45
N LEU A 149 4.09 8.01 1.70
CA LEU A 149 5.41 8.17 2.28
C LEU A 149 5.58 9.59 2.82
N GLY A 150 5.09 10.61 2.09
CA GLY A 150 5.10 11.99 2.55
C GLY A 150 4.30 12.18 3.84
N GLU A 151 3.10 11.61 3.94
CA GLU A 151 2.33 11.62 5.19
C GLU A 151 3.06 10.88 6.32
N ALA A 152 3.67 9.73 6.04
CA ALA A 152 4.43 8.99 7.05
C ALA A 152 5.63 9.80 7.56
N VAL A 153 6.39 10.44 6.68
CA VAL A 153 7.52 11.31 7.06
C VAL A 153 7.04 12.47 7.93
N ARG A 154 5.94 13.15 7.57
CA ARG A 154 5.39 14.24 8.41
C ARG A 154 4.89 13.72 9.75
N TYR A 155 4.26 12.55 9.77
CA TYR A 155 3.80 11.90 10.99
C TYR A 155 4.96 11.65 11.96
N PHE A 156 6.06 11.05 11.51
CA PHE A 156 7.22 10.81 12.38
C PHE A 156 7.97 12.10 12.74
N ALA A 157 8.13 13.04 11.80
CA ALA A 157 8.82 14.31 12.05
C ALA A 157 8.08 15.21 13.07
N GLY A 158 6.75 15.11 13.14
CA GLY A 158 5.93 15.85 14.08
C GLY A 158 5.86 15.25 15.49
N ARG A 159 6.58 14.16 15.76
CA ARG A 159 6.54 13.46 17.06
C ARG A 159 7.86 13.62 17.80
N GLU A 160 7.79 14.15 19.03
CA GLU A 160 8.94 14.21 19.93
C GLU A 160 9.35 12.79 20.35
N GLY A 161 10.63 12.44 20.17
CA GLY A 161 11.19 11.15 20.61
C GLY A 161 10.96 9.97 19.66
N ALA A 162 10.49 10.20 18.43
CA ALA A 162 10.54 9.22 17.34
C ALA A 162 11.97 9.05 16.78
#